data_AF-A0A059CC11-F1
#
_entry.id   AF-A0A059CC11-F1
#
_cell.length_a   1.000
_cell.length_b   1.000
_cell.length_c   1.000
_cell.angle_alpha   90.00
_cell.angle_beta   90.00
_cell.angle_gamma   90.00
#
_symmetry.space_group_name_H-M   'P 1'
#
loop_
_entity.id
_entity.type
_entity.pdbx_description
1 polymer ?
#
loop_
_entity_poly.entity_id
_entity_poly.type
_entity_poly.pdbx_seq_one_letter_code
_entity_poly.pdbx_strand_id
1 'polypeptide(L)'
;MVSTSEPDLEFNHESEIQSEVQIFYKDEEIANVVGNLLGSSNGLDRSRALHKYMKIGEKLYKESHQMDEKIRGFESCIRRSYFHMKPLDDNQVENWHKYLDFVEKQEDFDWVVKLYERCLIPAANYPEFWMRYVHFMETKGGRELANSALDRAVGIFLK
;
A
#
# COMPACT_ATOMS: atom_id res chain seq x y z
N MET A 1 -56.63 4.38 23.13
CA MET A 1 -56.80 5.32 21.99
C MET A 1 -55.43 5.54 21.38
N VAL A 2 -55.30 5.19 20.08
CA VAL A 2 -54.31 5.68 19.07
C VAL A 2 -52.84 5.45 19.44
N SER A 3 -52.13 4.41 18.98
CA SER A 3 -51.72 4.05 17.60
C SER A 3 -51.20 5.21 16.75
N THR A 4 -49.88 5.38 16.73
CA THR A 4 -49.14 5.76 15.51
C THR A 4 -47.82 5.01 15.50
N SER A 5 -47.77 4.02 14.63
CA SER A 5 -46.59 3.30 14.15
C SER A 5 -45.91 4.13 13.07
N GLU A 6 -44.57 4.14 13.02
CA GLU A 6 -43.79 4.31 11.79
C GLU A 6 -42.48 3.49 11.90
N PRO A 7 -41.93 3.01 10.76
CA PRO A 7 -41.39 1.66 10.66
C PRO A 7 -39.87 1.57 10.56
N ASP A 8 -39.41 0.33 10.73
CA ASP A 8 -38.04 -0.18 10.63
C ASP A 8 -37.31 0.25 9.34
N LEU A 9 -36.06 0.70 9.50
CA LEU A 9 -35.05 0.68 8.44
C LEU A 9 -34.01 -0.38 8.83
N GLU A 10 -34.29 -1.61 8.41
CA GLU A 10 -33.34 -2.72 8.39
C GLU A 10 -32.05 -2.30 7.68
N PHE A 11 -30.95 -2.27 8.43
CA PHE A 11 -29.60 -2.19 7.89
C PHE A 11 -29.17 -3.60 7.45
N ASN A 12 -29.67 -4.05 6.30
CA ASN A 12 -29.21 -5.28 5.68
C ASN A 12 -27.80 -5.05 5.13
N HIS A 13 -26.81 -5.47 5.91
CA HIS A 13 -25.41 -5.51 5.53
C HIS A 13 -25.15 -6.79 4.71
N GLU A 14 -25.74 -6.88 3.51
CA GLU A 14 -25.29 -7.84 2.51
C GLU A 14 -24.20 -7.17 1.68
N SER A 15 -22.95 -7.31 2.12
CA SER A 15 -21.81 -7.06 1.25
C SER A 15 -21.71 -8.23 0.27
N GLU A 16 -22.42 -8.11 -0.85
CA GLU A 16 -22.10 -8.86 -2.06
C GLU A 16 -20.64 -8.55 -2.43
N ILE A 17 -19.78 -9.55 -2.22
CA ILE A 17 -18.41 -9.55 -2.71
C ILE A 17 -18.51 -9.69 -4.24
N GLN A 18 -18.65 -8.57 -4.93
CA GLN A 18 -18.36 -8.52 -6.35
C GLN A 18 -16.84 -8.65 -6.49
N SER A 19 -16.42 -9.84 -6.85
CA SER A 19 -15.09 -10.12 -7.38
C SER A 19 -14.92 -9.32 -8.69
N GLU A 20 -14.62 -8.02 -8.57
CA GLU A 20 -14.20 -7.20 -9.70
C GLU A 20 -12.80 -7.69 -10.12
N VAL A 21 -12.70 -8.25 -11.32
CA VAL A 21 -11.41 -8.52 -11.97
C VAL A 21 -10.62 -7.22 -11.95
N GLN A 22 -9.43 -7.24 -11.36
CA GLN A 22 -8.56 -6.07 -11.25
C GLN A 22 -8.03 -5.70 -12.65
N ILE A 23 -8.81 -4.89 -13.38
CA ILE A 23 -8.43 -4.41 -14.72
C ILE A 23 -7.33 -3.35 -14.56
N PHE A 24 -6.07 -3.74 -14.72
CA PHE A 24 -4.96 -2.79 -14.76
C PHE A 24 -4.93 -2.07 -16.11
N TYR A 25 -4.94 -0.73 -16.09
CA TYR A 25 -4.68 0.07 -17.28
C TYR A 25 -3.17 0.15 -17.50
N LYS A 26 -2.70 -0.29 -18.67
CA LYS A 26 -1.28 -0.16 -19.03
C LYS A 26 -0.95 1.30 -19.32
N ASP A 27 0.28 1.71 -19.02
CA ASP A 27 0.78 3.06 -19.30
C ASP A 27 0.58 3.47 -20.76
N GLU A 28 0.75 2.52 -21.70
CA GLU A 28 0.49 2.74 -23.13
C GLU A 28 -0.97 3.10 -23.42
N GLU A 29 -1.92 2.47 -22.72
CA GLU A 29 -3.36 2.75 -22.90
C GLU A 29 -3.70 4.14 -22.36
N ILE A 30 -3.16 4.48 -21.19
CA ILE A 30 -3.32 5.82 -20.58
C ILE A 30 -2.69 6.88 -21.50
N ALA A 31 -1.48 6.65 -21.99
CA ALA A 31 -0.78 7.55 -22.90
C ALA A 31 -1.57 7.76 -24.21
N ASN A 32 -2.15 6.70 -24.76
CA ASN A 32 -3.00 6.78 -25.94
C ASN A 32 -4.28 7.61 -25.69
N VAL A 33 -4.92 7.44 -24.53
CA VAL A 33 -6.10 8.25 -24.15
C VAL A 33 -5.73 9.72 -24.01
N VAL A 34 -4.62 10.03 -23.34
CA VAL A 34 -4.12 11.41 -23.18
C VAL A 34 -3.74 12.01 -24.54
N GLY A 35 -3.06 11.25 -25.40
CA GLY A 35 -2.71 11.67 -26.76
C GLY A 35 -3.93 12.04 -27.60
N ASN A 36 -4.99 11.22 -27.54
CA ASN A 36 -6.25 11.52 -28.24
C ASN A 36 -6.98 12.74 -27.67
N LEU A 37 -6.91 12.94 -26.34
CA LEU A 37 -7.52 14.07 -25.66
C LEU A 37 -6.85 15.40 -26.07
N LEU A 38 -5.52 15.42 -26.13
CA LEU A 38 -4.73 16.63 -26.40
C LEU A 38 -4.51 16.88 -27.91
N GLY A 39 -4.44 15.82 -28.72
CA GLY A 39 -3.98 15.89 -30.11
C GLY A 39 -5.05 15.79 -31.20
N SER A 40 -6.25 15.27 -30.92
CA SER A 40 -7.27 15.11 -31.98
C SER A 40 -7.86 16.46 -32.40
N SER A 41 -8.11 16.72 -33.69
CA SER A 41 -8.84 17.92 -34.15
C SER A 41 -10.37 17.74 -34.14
N ASN A 42 -10.84 16.50 -34.03
CA ASN A 42 -12.26 16.15 -33.99
C ASN A 42 -12.83 16.25 -32.57
N GLY A 43 -13.86 17.08 -32.39
CA GLY A 43 -14.50 17.27 -31.09
C GLY A 43 -15.13 16.01 -30.49
N LEU A 44 -15.66 15.10 -31.32
CA LEU A 44 -16.24 13.84 -30.86
C LEU A 44 -15.19 12.88 -30.28
N ASP A 45 -14.02 12.81 -30.92
CA ASP A 45 -12.92 11.95 -30.47
C ASP A 45 -12.32 12.46 -29.16
N ARG A 46 -12.19 13.79 -29.02
CA ARG A 46 -11.82 14.43 -27.74
C ARG A 46 -12.82 14.13 -26.65
N SER A 47 -14.12 14.23 -26.92
CA SER A 47 -15.18 13.93 -25.94
C SER A 47 -15.12 12.48 -25.46
N ARG A 48 -14.94 11.53 -26.40
CA ARG A 48 -14.76 10.11 -26.07
C ARG A 48 -13.50 9.86 -25.25
N ALA A 49 -12.39 10.50 -25.62
CA ALA A 49 -11.12 10.42 -24.89
C ALA A 49 -11.25 10.99 -23.47
N LEU A 50 -11.96 12.11 -23.30
CA LEU A 50 -12.22 12.72 -22.00
C LEU A 50 -13.01 11.78 -21.09
N HIS A 51 -14.09 11.18 -21.59
CA HIS A 51 -14.87 10.23 -20.83
C HIS A 51 -14.04 9.01 -20.39
N LYS A 52 -13.18 8.50 -21.28
CA LYS A 52 -12.24 7.41 -20.92
C LYS A 52 -11.24 7.86 -19.85
N TYR A 53 -10.67 9.06 -20.00
CA TYR A 53 -9.72 9.63 -19.05
C TYR A 53 -10.34 9.77 -17.65
N MET A 54 -11.56 10.32 -17.56
CA MET A 54 -12.29 10.44 -16.29
C MET A 54 -12.52 9.08 -15.65
N LYS A 55 -13.00 8.10 -16.43
CA LYS A 55 -13.24 6.74 -15.94
C LYS A 55 -11.96 6.06 -15.41
N ILE A 56 -10.84 6.23 -16.10
CA ILE A 56 -9.53 5.72 -15.64
C ILE A 56 -9.13 6.40 -14.34
N GLY A 57 -9.23 7.73 -14.27
CA GLY A 57 -8.88 8.51 -13.08
C GLY A 57 -9.72 8.14 -11.85
N GLU A 58 -11.03 8.03 -12.01
CA GLU A 58 -11.95 7.57 -10.95
C GLU A 58 -11.57 6.18 -10.44
N LYS A 59 -11.19 5.29 -11.34
CA LYS A 59 -10.75 3.94 -10.98
C LYS A 59 -9.46 3.96 -10.16
N LEU A 60 -8.42 4.65 -10.65
CA LEU A 60 -7.13 4.78 -9.95
C LEU A 60 -7.32 5.42 -8.56
N TYR A 61 -8.19 6.43 -8.47
CA TYR A 61 -8.54 7.05 -7.20
C TYR A 61 -9.21 6.05 -6.26
N LYS A 62 -10.22 5.30 -6.74
CA LYS A 62 -10.92 4.29 -5.93
C LYS A 62 -9.95 3.23 -5.40
N GLU A 63 -9.09 2.69 -6.26
CA GLU A 63 -8.08 1.69 -5.86
C GLU A 63 -7.08 2.25 -4.85
N SER A 64 -6.55 3.46 -5.10
CA SER A 64 -5.61 4.13 -4.19
C SER A 64 -6.26 4.43 -2.84
N HIS A 65 -7.50 4.91 -2.84
CA HIS A 65 -8.26 5.21 -1.62
C HIS A 65 -8.53 3.94 -0.81
N GLN A 66 -8.91 2.84 -1.46
CA GLN A 66 -9.09 1.55 -0.78
C GLN A 66 -7.79 1.04 -0.15
N MET A 67 -6.65 1.26 -0.80
CA MET A 67 -5.35 0.91 -0.25
C MET A 67 -4.96 1.83 0.91
N ASP A 68 -5.17 3.14 0.77
CA ASP A 68 -4.95 4.14 1.83
C ASP A 68 -5.74 3.79 3.09
N GLU A 69 -7.03 3.49 2.97
CA GLU A 69 -7.89 3.10 4.10
C GLU A 69 -7.33 1.87 4.85
N LYS A 70 -6.70 0.92 4.14
CA LYS A 70 -6.07 -0.26 4.76
C LYS A 70 -4.79 0.09 5.53
N ILE A 71 -4.01 1.07 5.06
CA ILE A 71 -2.70 1.39 5.63
C ILE A 71 -2.69 2.59 6.58
N ARG A 72 -3.72 3.44 6.51
CA ARG A 72 -3.82 4.69 7.28
C ARG A 72 -3.69 4.47 8.78
N GLY A 73 -4.24 3.37 9.29
CA GLY A 73 -4.09 2.98 10.69
C GLY A 73 -2.63 2.79 11.08
N PHE A 74 -1.87 2.03 10.29
CA PHE A 74 -0.44 1.79 10.55
C PHE A 74 0.38 3.08 10.46
N GLU A 75 0.14 3.90 9.43
CA GLU A 75 0.87 5.16 9.21
C GLU A 75 0.62 6.16 10.34
N SER A 76 -0.62 6.27 10.83
CA SER A 76 -0.96 7.16 11.95
C SER A 76 -0.25 6.80 13.26
N CYS A 77 0.16 5.53 13.42
CA CYS A 77 0.86 5.02 14.59
C CYS A 77 2.39 5.22 14.54
N ILE A 78 2.94 5.58 13.37
CA ILE A 78 4.38 5.85 13.20
C ILE A 78 4.66 7.31 13.62
N ARG A 79 5.19 7.49 14.83
CA ARG A 79 5.52 8.82 15.40
C ARG A 79 6.97 9.23 15.20
N ARG A 80 7.87 8.26 14.98
CA ARG A 80 9.30 8.50 14.81
C ARG A 80 9.76 7.90 13.48
N SER A 81 10.07 8.78 12.53
CA SER A 81 10.51 8.42 11.17
C SER A 81 12.03 8.47 10.96
N TYR A 82 12.78 8.77 12.03
CA TYR A 82 14.24 8.94 11.99
C TYR A 82 14.91 8.09 13.08
N PHE A 83 16.19 7.78 12.87
CA PHE A 83 16.99 7.05 13.84
C PHE A 83 17.25 7.86 15.12
N HIS A 84 17.14 7.20 16.27
CA HIS A 84 17.46 7.79 17.56
C HIS A 84 17.91 6.69 18.55
N MET A 85 18.87 6.98 19.44
CA MET A 85 19.40 5.98 20.38
C MET A 85 18.38 5.44 21.39
N LYS A 86 17.44 6.29 21.84
CA LYS A 86 16.33 5.82 22.68
C LYS A 86 15.54 4.74 21.94
N PRO A 87 15.14 3.64 22.60
CA PRO A 87 14.26 2.67 21.98
C PRO A 87 12.96 3.31 21.50
N LEU A 88 12.36 2.69 20.50
CA LEU A 88 10.97 2.86 20.12
C LEU A 88 10.06 2.33 21.23
N ASP A 89 8.90 2.96 21.38
CA ASP A 89 7.88 2.47 22.32
C ASP A 89 7.35 1.12 21.83
N ASP A 90 6.98 0.23 22.75
CA ASP A 90 6.49 -1.13 22.42
C ASP A 90 5.33 -1.11 21.41
N ASN A 91 4.44 -0.11 21.53
CA ASN A 91 3.34 0.10 20.58
C ASN A 91 3.83 0.38 19.15
N GLN A 92 4.97 1.06 18.98
CA GLN A 92 5.54 1.34 17.67
C GLN A 92 6.21 0.10 17.09
N VAL A 93 6.92 -0.67 17.92
CA VAL A 93 7.53 -1.94 17.52
C VAL A 93 6.45 -2.92 17.06
N GLU A 94 5.37 -3.07 17.85
CA GLU A 94 4.23 -3.92 17.50
C GLU A 94 3.53 -3.44 16.20
N ASN A 95 3.36 -2.12 16.03
CA ASN A 95 2.79 -1.55 14.81
C ASN A 95 3.64 -1.87 13.57
N TRP A 96 4.97 -1.80 13.66
CA TRP A 96 5.87 -2.16 12.57
C TRP A 96 5.74 -3.64 12.19
N HIS A 97 5.68 -4.55 13.17
CA HIS A 97 5.43 -5.96 12.89
C HIS A 97 4.10 -6.18 12.16
N LYS A 98 3.01 -5.59 12.66
CA LYS A 98 1.68 -5.70 12.03
C LYS A 98 1.66 -5.12 10.61
N TYR A 99 2.37 -4.01 10.39
CA TYR A 99 2.43 -3.40 9.06
C TYR A 99 3.26 -4.25 8.09
N LEU A 100 4.40 -4.79 8.52
CA LEU A 100 5.20 -5.73 7.73
C LEU A 100 4.42 -7.01 7.41
N ASP A 101 3.69 -7.59 8.39
CA ASP A 101 2.79 -8.74 8.18
C ASP A 101 1.72 -8.46 7.12
N PHE A 102 1.22 -7.22 7.09
CA PHE A 102 0.21 -6.81 6.13
C PHE A 102 0.78 -6.73 4.70
N VAL A 103 1.92 -6.05 4.50
CA VAL A 103 2.49 -5.88 3.15
C VAL A 103 3.08 -7.15 2.57
N GLU A 104 3.66 -8.03 3.40
CA GLU A 104 4.20 -9.32 2.93
C GLU A 104 3.13 -10.20 2.28
N LYS A 105 1.86 -10.01 2.65
CA LYS A 105 0.71 -10.72 2.07
C LYS A 105 0.19 -10.11 0.76
N GLN A 106 0.62 -8.90 0.38
CA GLN A 106 0.13 -8.19 -0.82
C GLN A 106 0.85 -8.62 -2.10
N GLU A 107 1.87 -9.49 -2.00
CA GLU A 107 2.67 -10.01 -3.12
C GLU A 107 3.41 -8.96 -3.99
N ASP A 108 3.39 -7.69 -3.58
CA ASP A 108 4.17 -6.61 -4.20
C ASP A 108 5.57 -6.54 -3.55
N PHE A 109 6.54 -7.15 -4.22
CA PHE A 109 7.92 -7.20 -3.72
C PHE A 109 8.51 -5.82 -3.50
N ASP A 110 8.38 -4.92 -4.48
CA ASP A 110 8.98 -3.58 -4.42
C ASP A 110 8.41 -2.76 -3.28
N TRP A 111 7.11 -2.89 -3.02
CA TRP A 111 6.48 -2.23 -1.88
C TRP A 111 7.00 -2.78 -0.55
N VAL A 112 7.10 -4.10 -0.41
CA VAL A 112 7.63 -4.74 0.81
C VAL A 112 9.07 -4.29 1.08
N VAL A 113 9.93 -4.28 0.05
CA VAL A 113 11.31 -3.77 0.15
C VAL A 113 11.33 -2.33 0.65
N LYS A 114 10.55 -1.43 0.02
CA LYS A 114 10.50 -0.02 0.41
C LYS A 114 10.03 0.15 1.86
N LEU A 115 9.06 -0.65 2.31
CA LEU A 115 8.58 -0.57 3.69
C LEU A 115 9.63 -1.10 4.69
N TYR A 116 10.33 -2.18 4.36
CA TYR A 116 11.43 -2.69 5.18
C TYR A 116 12.55 -1.66 5.33
N GLU A 117 13.03 -1.09 4.24
CA GLU A 117 14.06 -0.04 4.29
C GLU A 117 13.60 1.15 5.15
N ARG A 118 12.32 1.52 5.08
CA ARG A 118 11.75 2.58 5.91
C ARG A 118 11.64 2.19 7.39
N CYS A 119 11.29 0.94 7.71
CA CYS A 119 11.22 0.40 9.07
C CYS A 119 12.61 0.40 9.74
N LEU A 120 13.65 0.04 8.98
CA LEU A 120 15.02 -0.05 9.48
C LEU A 120 15.68 1.30 9.76
N ILE A 121 15.09 2.43 9.35
CA ILE A 121 15.59 3.76 9.73
C ILE A 121 15.42 4.00 11.25
N PRO A 122 14.19 4.01 11.81
CA PRO A 122 14.00 4.18 13.25
C PRO A 122 14.34 2.90 14.04
N ALA A 123 14.26 1.71 13.42
CA ALA A 123 14.47 0.42 14.08
C ALA A 123 15.84 -0.21 13.77
N ALA A 124 16.84 0.59 13.37
CA ALA A 124 18.16 0.08 12.98
C ALA A 124 18.82 -0.79 14.06
N ASN A 125 18.59 -0.49 15.34
CA ASN A 125 19.15 -1.19 16.49
C ASN A 125 18.32 -2.40 16.98
N TYR A 126 17.33 -2.84 16.20
CA TYR A 126 16.46 -3.97 16.51
C TYR A 126 16.77 -5.15 15.56
N PRO A 127 17.57 -6.14 16.00
CA PRO A 127 17.98 -7.27 15.16
C PRO A 127 16.81 -8.05 14.55
N GLU A 128 15.66 -8.11 15.23
CA GLU A 128 14.49 -8.84 14.78
C GLU A 128 13.95 -8.35 13.43
N PHE A 129 13.99 -7.05 13.16
CA PHE A 129 13.55 -6.50 11.87
C PHE A 129 14.55 -6.83 10.75
N TRP A 130 15.85 -6.80 11.05
CA TRP A 130 16.89 -7.22 10.10
C TRP A 130 16.78 -8.70 9.75
N MET A 131 16.64 -9.57 10.76
CA MET A 131 16.50 -11.01 10.55
C MET A 131 15.25 -11.33 9.72
N ARG A 132 14.13 -10.68 10.03
CA ARG A 132 12.89 -10.83 9.28
C ARG A 132 13.06 -10.37 7.83
N TYR A 133 13.74 -9.24 7.60
CA TYR A 133 13.98 -8.71 6.27
C TYR A 133 14.86 -9.62 5.41
N VAL A 134 15.98 -10.11 5.96
CA VAL A 134 16.87 -11.07 5.30
C VAL A 134 16.10 -12.33 4.94
N HIS A 135 15.32 -12.88 5.88
CA HIS A 135 14.50 -14.06 5.64
C HIS A 135 13.48 -13.85 4.50
N PHE A 136 12.76 -12.72 4.52
CA PHE A 136 11.83 -12.37 3.44
C PHE A 136 12.54 -12.34 2.07
N MET A 137 13.70 -11.68 1.99
CA MET A 137 14.49 -11.59 0.76
C MET A 137 14.95 -12.96 0.25
N GLU A 138 15.39 -13.85 1.13
CA GLU A 138 15.77 -15.22 0.77
C GLU A 138 14.59 -16.01 0.21
N THR A 139 13.41 -15.93 0.85
CA THR A 139 12.21 -16.66 0.39
C THR A 139 11.72 -16.20 -0.97
N LYS A 140 11.97 -14.94 -1.34
CA LYS A 140 11.63 -14.37 -2.65
C LYS A 140 12.73 -14.56 -3.71
N GLY A 141 13.82 -15.27 -3.38
CA GLY A 141 14.92 -15.58 -4.29
C GLY A 141 15.97 -14.47 -4.43
N GLY A 142 15.85 -13.38 -3.65
CA GLY A 142 16.75 -12.23 -3.67
C GLY A 142 18.01 -12.42 -2.83
N ARG A 143 18.82 -13.45 -3.11
CA ARG A 143 20.01 -13.80 -2.31
C ARG A 143 21.00 -12.64 -2.17
N GLU A 144 21.24 -11.89 -3.23
CA GLU A 144 22.16 -10.75 -3.18
C GLU A 144 21.63 -9.61 -2.28
N LEU A 145 20.32 -9.36 -2.33
CA LEU A 145 19.66 -8.38 -1.46
C LEU A 145 19.68 -8.82 0.00
N ALA A 146 19.46 -10.12 0.25
CA ALA A 146 19.56 -10.71 1.58
C ALA A 146 20.97 -10.55 2.17
N ASN A 147 22.01 -10.87 1.39
CA ASN A 147 23.41 -10.68 1.81
C ASN A 147 23.72 -9.21 2.09
N SER A 148 23.28 -8.30 1.21
CA SER A 148 23.47 -6.86 1.41
C SER A 148 22.78 -6.34 2.68
N ALA A 149 21.57 -6.83 2.99
CA ALA A 149 20.89 -6.51 4.24
C ALA A 149 21.65 -7.05 5.47
N LEU A 150 22.20 -8.27 5.38
CA LEU A 150 22.99 -8.87 6.45
C LEU A 150 24.29 -8.12 6.72
N ASP A 151 25.02 -7.73 5.66
CA ASP A 151 26.26 -6.95 5.78
C ASP A 151 26.03 -5.62 6.49
N ARG A 152 24.91 -4.95 6.19
CA ARG A 152 24.50 -3.72 6.88
C ARG A 152 24.18 -3.97 8.35
N ALA A 153 23.43 -5.04 8.66
CA ALA A 153 23.11 -5.41 10.02
C ALA A 153 24.38 -5.65 10.85
N VAL A 154 25.34 -6.40 10.30
CA VAL A 154 26.65 -6.65 10.93
C VAL A 154 27.36 -5.34 11.27
N GLY A 155 27.41 -4.38 10.34
CA GLY A 155 28.04 -3.07 10.60
C GLY A 155 27.38 -2.23 11.69
N ILE A 156 26.12 -2.51 12.03
CA ILE A 156 25.40 -1.85 13.13
C ILE A 156 25.69 -2.51 14.48
N PHE A 157 25.70 -3.84 14.54
CA PHE A 157 25.78 -4.60 15.79
C PHE A 157 27.18 -5.09 16.18
N LEU A 158 28.08 -5.25 15.22
CA LEU A 158 29.44 -5.75 15.42
C LEU A 158 30.43 -4.64 15.08
N LYS A 159 30.81 -3.86 16.10
CA LYS A 159 31.90 -2.88 16.08
C LYS A 159 32.97 -3.26 17.09
#